data_AF-A0A535AXJ2-F1
#
_entry.id   AF-A0A535AXJ2-F1
#
_cell.length_a   1.000
_cell.length_b   1.000
_cell.length_c   1.000
_cell.angle_alpha   90.00
_cell.angle_beta   90.00
_cell.angle_gamma   90.00
#
_symmetry.space_group_name_H-M   'P 1'
#
loop_
_entity.id
_entity.type
_entity.pdbx_description
1 polymer ?
#
loop_
_entity_poly.entity_id
_entity_poly.type
_entity_poly.pdbx_seq_one_letter_code
_entity_poly.pdbx_strand_id
1 'polypeptide(L)' 'VAGAVGLPVDEATDALLSRSFKQAVDDDWRRCAAIGVNAVPTFLAGRYLMVGAQPYEELERLVQHAAKSPALQTGEE' A
#
# COMPACT_ATOMS: atom_id res chain seq x y z
N VAL A 1 -6.27 0.21 -21.22
CA VAL A 1 -5.38 0.90 -20.25
C VAL A 1 -3.93 0.50 -20.46
N ALA A 2 -3.53 -0.78 -20.33
CA ALA A 2 -2.13 -1.23 -20.50
C ALA A 2 -1.46 -0.74 -21.80
N GLY A 3 -2.07 -0.97 -22.97
CA GLY A 3 -1.50 -0.52 -24.24
C GLY A 3 -1.36 1.01 -24.38
N ALA A 4 -2.20 1.79 -23.69
CA ALA A 4 -2.12 3.26 -23.73
C ALA A 4 -0.86 3.81 -23.02
N VAL A 5 -0.24 2.99 -22.16
CA VAL A 5 1.03 3.31 -21.47
C VAL A 5 2.20 2.47 -22.01
N GLY A 6 2.05 1.83 -23.18
CA GLY A 6 3.10 1.05 -23.84
C GLY A 6 3.38 -0.33 -23.25
N LEU A 7 2.50 -0.84 -22.37
CA LEU A 7 2.65 -2.18 -21.78
C LEU A 7 2.07 -3.26 -22.70
N PRO A 8 2.63 -4.50 -22.70
CA PRO A 8 2.12 -5.61 -23.50
C PRO A 8 0.68 -5.97 -23.13
N VAL A 9 -0.23 -5.87 -24.10
CA VAL A 9 -1.67 -6.10 -23.88
C VAL A 9 -1.97 -7.59 -23.66
N ASP A 10 -1.24 -8.47 -24.35
CA ASP A 10 -1.45 -9.91 -24.26
C ASP A 10 -1.03 -10.44 -22.87
N GLU A 11 0.11 -9.99 -22.33
CA GLU A 11 0.54 -10.34 -20.97
C GLU A 11 -0.43 -9.81 -19.91
N ALA A 12 -0.92 -8.56 -20.08
CA ALA A 12 -1.92 -8.01 -19.18
C ALA A 12 -3.24 -8.82 -19.20
N THR A 13 -3.64 -9.27 -20.38
CA THR A 13 -4.84 -10.11 -20.56
C THR A 13 -4.64 -11.48 -19.90
N ASP A 14 -3.50 -12.11 -20.13
CA ASP A 14 -3.17 -13.40 -19.53
C ASP A 14 -3.12 -13.33 -18.00
N ALA A 15 -2.47 -12.30 -17.43
CA ALA A 15 -2.42 -12.09 -15.98
C ALA A 15 -3.82 -11.96 -15.35
N LEU A 16 -4.75 -11.30 -16.04
CA LEU A 16 -6.15 -11.15 -15.60
C LEU A 16 -6.92 -12.46 -15.69
N LEU A 17 -6.82 -13.18 -16.82
CA LEU A 17 -7.55 -14.42 -17.06
C LEU A 17 -7.06 -15.58 -16.20
N SER A 18 -5.74 -15.75 -16.10
CA SER A 18 -5.08 -16.76 -15.26
C SER A 18 -5.22 -16.46 -13.77
N ARG A 19 -5.56 -15.21 -13.41
CA ARG A 19 -5.56 -14.70 -12.03
C ARG A 19 -4.22 -14.94 -11.31
N SER A 20 -3.11 -14.80 -12.04
CA SER A 20 -1.76 -15.12 -11.55
C SER A 20 -1.37 -14.38 -10.26
N PHE A 21 -1.97 -13.22 -9.99
CA PHE A 21 -1.70 -12.43 -8.77
C PHE A 21 -2.79 -12.50 -7.70
N LYS A 22 -3.78 -13.41 -7.83
CA LYS A 22 -4.91 -13.49 -6.88
C LYS A 22 -4.44 -13.57 -5.43
N GLN A 23 -3.50 -14.47 -5.15
CA GLN A 23 -3.03 -14.69 -3.78
C GLN A 23 -2.36 -13.44 -3.21
N ALA A 24 -1.47 -12.80 -3.97
CA ALA A 24 -0.81 -11.57 -3.55
C ALA A 24 -1.82 -10.42 -3.28
N VAL A 25 -2.82 -10.26 -4.15
CA VAL A 25 -3.89 -9.26 -3.95
C VAL A 25 -4.70 -9.57 -2.68
N ASP A 26 -5.07 -10.83 -2.45
CA ASP A 26 -5.83 -11.23 -1.25
C ASP A 26 -5.00 -11.10 0.04
N ASP A 27 -3.69 -11.32 -0.02
CA ASP A 27 -2.75 -11.08 1.07
C ASP A 27 -2.69 -9.58 1.42
N ASP A 28 -2.64 -8.70 0.42
CA ASP A 28 -2.67 -7.24 0.62
C ASP A 28 -3.98 -6.77 1.27
N TRP A 29 -5.14 -7.30 0.84
CA TRP A 29 -6.42 -7.02 1.48
C TRP A 29 -6.43 -7.43 2.96
N ARG A 30 -5.94 -8.63 3.28
CA ARG A 30 -5.84 -9.11 4.66
C ARG A 30 -4.89 -8.26 5.49
N ARG A 31 -3.74 -7.88 4.91
CA ARG A 31 -2.79 -6.98 5.56
C ARG A 31 -3.44 -5.64 5.89
N CYS A 32 -4.13 -5.01 4.93
CA CYS A 32 -4.86 -3.75 5.13
C CYS A 32 -5.88 -3.85 6.28
N ALA A 33 -6.69 -4.92 6.31
CA ALA A 33 -7.64 -5.15 7.39
C ALA A 33 -6.94 -5.32 8.75
N ALA A 34 -5.84 -6.08 8.81
CA ALA A 34 -5.08 -6.32 10.04
C ALA A 34 -4.45 -5.04 10.63
N ILE A 35 -4.05 -4.09 9.78
CA ILE A 35 -3.51 -2.80 10.22
C ILE A 35 -4.58 -1.69 10.34
N GLY A 36 -5.86 -2.01 10.13
CA GLY A 36 -6.96 -1.05 10.30
C GLY A 36 -7.19 -0.08 9.13
N VAL A 37 -6.67 -0.37 7.94
CA VAL A 37 -6.95 0.42 6.73
C VAL A 37 -8.36 0.09 6.23
N ASN A 38 -9.27 1.07 6.29
CA ASN A 38 -10.69 0.92 5.94
C ASN A 38 -11.18 1.86 4.83
N ALA A 39 -10.34 2.78 4.36
CA ALA A 39 -10.66 3.75 3.32
C ALA A 39 -9.43 4.05 2.45
N VAL A 40 -9.67 4.58 1.25
CA VAL A 40 -8.61 4.97 0.32
C VAL A 40 -8.73 6.45 -0.09
N PRO A 41 -7.60 7.16 -0.30
CA PRO A 41 -6.24 6.70 -0.01
C PRO A 41 -5.97 6.64 1.51
N THR A 42 -5.08 5.74 1.94
CA THR A 42 -4.51 5.73 3.30
C THR A 42 -3.00 5.58 3.19
N PHE A 43 -2.26 6.37 3.95
CA PHE A 43 -0.81 6.35 4.02
C PHE A 43 -0.35 5.76 5.36
N LEU A 44 0.69 4.93 5.34
CA LEU A 44 1.33 4.36 6.53
C LEU A 44 2.81 4.76 6.53
N ALA A 45 3.27 5.40 7.61
CA ALA A 45 4.69 5.69 7.85
C ALA A 45 5.09 5.16 9.24
N GLY A 46 5.97 4.16 9.28
CA GLY A 46 6.26 3.44 10.52
C GLY A 46 4.97 2.81 11.09
N ARG A 47 4.53 3.31 12.25
CA ARG A 47 3.28 2.90 12.93
C ARG A 47 2.13 3.91 12.78
N TYR A 48 2.33 4.98 12.03
CA TYR A 48 1.39 6.09 11.91
C TYR A 48 0.58 5.97 10.63
N LEU A 49 -0.75 5.99 10.79
CA LEU A 49 -1.70 5.95 9.68
C LEU A 49 -2.31 7.33 9.44
N MET A 50 -2.47 7.69 8.17
CA MET A 50 -3.11 8.92 7.73
C MET A 50 -4.13 8.59 6.64
N VAL A 51 -5.41 8.81 6.93
CA VAL A 51 -6.53 8.48 6.04
C VAL A 51 -6.94 9.69 5.21
N GLY A 52 -7.29 9.44 3.96
CA GLY A 52 -7.82 10.43 3.03
C GLY A 52 -6.76 11.06 2.13
N ALA A 53 -7.22 11.74 1.09
CA ALA A 53 -6.37 12.53 0.19
C ALA A 53 -5.91 13.80 0.92
N GLN A 54 -4.83 13.68 1.68
CA GLN A 54 -4.27 14.78 2.45
C GLN A 54 -3.38 15.69 1.59
N PRO A 55 -3.26 16.98 1.93
CA PRO A 55 -2.28 17.88 1.31
C PRO A 55 -0.84 17.37 1.47
N TYR A 56 0.04 17.82 0.57
CA TYR A 56 1.46 17.45 0.59
C TYR A 56 2.12 17.72 1.94
N GLU A 57 1.81 18.87 2.55
CA GLU A 57 2.40 19.31 3.81
C GLU A 57 2.09 18.35 4.96
N GLU A 58 0.92 17.72 4.96
CA GLU A 58 0.54 16.72 5.96
C GLU A 58 1.28 15.40 5.73
N LEU A 59 1.46 14.99 4.48
CA LEU A 59 2.26 13.81 4.13
C LEU A 59 3.73 14.00 4.53
N GLU A 60 4.29 15.18 4.31
CA GLU A 60 5.64 15.53 4.73
C GLU A 60 5.78 15.43 6.26
N ARG A 61 4.83 16.01 7.02
CA ARG A 61 4.83 15.92 8.49
C ARG A 61 4.73 14.48 8.97
N LEU A 62 3.90 13.65 8.34
CA LEU A 62 3.78 12.23 8.65
C LEU A 62 5.13 11.51 8.55
N VAL A 63 5.86 11.73 7.44
CA VAL A 63 7.16 11.10 7.21
C VAL A 63 8.22 11.63 8.20
N GLN A 64 8.28 12.95 8.40
CA GLN A 64 9.22 13.56 9.36
C GLN A 64 8.95 13.09 10.79
N HIS A 65 7.69 12.90 11.17
CA HIS A 65 7.31 12.38 12.48
C HIS A 65 7.75 10.91 12.62
N ALA A 66 7.45 10.07 11.63
CA ALA A 66 7.85 8.67 11.64
C ALA A 66 9.38 8.50 11.70
N ALA A 67 10.16 9.36 11.04
CA ALA A 67 11.62 9.30 11.04
C ALA A 67 12.26 9.69 12.39
N LYS A 68 11.59 10.54 13.19
CA LYS A 68 12.08 11.00 14.50
C LYS A 68 11.73 10.04 15.64
N SER A 69 10.71 9.20 15.45
CA SER A 69 10.32 8.19 16.41
C SER A 69 11.18 6.93 16.21
N PRO A 70 11.94 6.46 17.23
CA PRO A 70 12.71 5.23 17.08
C PRO A 70 11.78 4.05 16.76
N ALA A 71 12.25 3.15 15.90
CA ALA A 71 11.53 1.94 15.56
C ALA A 71 11.27 1.11 16.84
N LEU A 72 10.06 0.57 16.96
CA LEU A 72 9.81 -0.54 17.88
C LEU A 72 10.79 -1.66 17.51
N GLN A 73 11.69 -2.01 18.42
CA GLN A 73 12.36 -3.31 18.38
C GLN A 73 11.24 -4.35 18.42
N THR A 74 11.04 -5.07 17.33
CA THR A 74 10.11 -6.20 17.31
C THR A 74 10.89 -7.34 17.94
N GLY A 75 10.54 -7.69 19.17
CA GLY A 75 11.09 -8.87 19.84
C GLY A 75 10.74 -10.11 19.01
N GLU A 76 11.76 -10.88 18.66
CA GLU A 76 11.62 -12.26 18.19
C GLU A 76 11.17 -13.12 19.38
N GLU A 77 10.07 -13.85 19.22
CA GLU A 77 9.80 -15.14 19.87
C GLU A 77 9.39 -16.15 18.79
#